data_AF-A0A1W0A771-F1
#
_entry.id   AF-A0A1W0A771-F1
#
_cell.length_a   1.000
_cell.length_b   1.000
_cell.length_c   1.000
_cell.angle_alpha   90.00
_cell.angle_beta   90.00
_cell.angle_gamma   90.00
#
_symmetry.space_group_name_H-M   'P 1'
#
loop_
_entity.id
_entity.type
_entity.pdbx_description
1 polymer ?
#
loop_
_entity_poly.entity_id
_entity_poly.type
_entity_poly.pdbx_seq_one_letter_code
_entity_poly.pdbx_strand_id
1 'polypeptide(L)'
;MQAVRRVSVKNVRLMSTKAVLPDLNYDYNELEPIVSAKIMELHHGKHHATYVNNYNSLTEQYAEAQAKNDVQKMIALQQEDLKMSCGFSPEMAAMLAQMSKEKEKSANNASAEYLSQQDQVKKAQQRYESVQAKQATDSGYDWTRPYEKWEAWEDPDELAEKEQQAREKAEHAAMQQACNHDHSAERKLMEMSTAEKMLQCDHFRLIGNQFFTHAQYQRAAYHYHRALIYFEYMFSDTDEEQQKMDDLKKKILVNFALCRLKTRHLDQAIHNATLALKLDNSNIKAMYIKAVAYRMQDQFDLAQKELDQAIQLAPQDASLTQELRVLTIKKAAYRVKSKQLSAAMFQQSSLPISAPSSISMRDIDLQRALDVNLRSLTTPTESIESWHPSKRGIKAMEDLVMQLSGNDQDDALLLI
;
A
#
# COMPACT_ATOMS: atom_id res chain seq x y z
N MET A 1 65.62 -32.24 21.99
CA MET A 1 65.70 -30.76 22.08
C MET A 1 65.60 -30.20 20.67
N GLN A 2 64.40 -29.78 20.24
CA GLN A 2 64.18 -29.16 18.93
C GLN A 2 64.43 -27.65 19.01
N ALA A 3 65.26 -27.15 18.10
CA ALA A 3 65.66 -25.75 18.01
C ALA A 3 64.51 -24.88 17.44
N VAL A 4 64.09 -23.88 18.20
CA VAL A 4 63.08 -22.89 17.79
C VAL A 4 63.73 -21.91 16.82
N ARG A 5 63.33 -21.94 15.55
CA ARG A 5 63.72 -20.98 14.51
C ARG A 5 63.00 -19.66 14.75
N ARG A 6 63.72 -18.61 15.16
CA ARG A 6 63.19 -17.23 15.22
C ARG A 6 62.94 -16.74 13.79
N VAL A 7 61.68 -16.44 13.47
CA VAL A 7 61.30 -15.78 12.22
C VAL A 7 61.63 -14.29 12.33
N SER A 8 62.52 -13.82 11.47
CA SER A 8 62.87 -12.40 11.34
C SER A 8 61.74 -11.67 10.61
N VAL A 9 61.03 -10.79 11.33
CA VAL A 9 60.02 -9.91 10.75
C VAL A 9 60.75 -8.81 9.96
N LYS A 10 60.64 -8.86 8.63
CA LYS A 10 61.16 -7.79 7.76
C LYS A 10 60.37 -6.51 8.04
N ASN A 11 61.07 -5.44 8.41
CA ASN A 11 60.52 -4.10 8.52
C ASN A 11 59.85 -3.67 7.20
N VAL A 12 58.52 -3.61 7.19
CA VAL A 12 57.76 -2.92 6.15
C VAL A 12 57.92 -1.42 6.42
N ARG A 13 58.74 -0.76 5.61
CA ARG A 13 58.86 0.70 5.60
C ARG A 13 57.55 1.26 5.05
N LEU A 14 56.65 1.71 5.92
CA LEU A 14 55.47 2.49 5.56
C LEU A 14 55.96 3.77 4.87
N MET A 15 55.79 3.85 3.54
CA MET A 15 55.95 5.12 2.84
C MET A 15 54.73 5.97 3.19
N SER A 16 54.95 7.05 3.95
CA SER A 16 53.91 8.01 4.29
C SER A 16 53.50 8.76 3.02
N THR A 17 52.36 8.36 2.44
CA THR A 17 51.63 9.15 1.45
C THR A 17 50.36 9.66 2.14
N LYS A 18 50.22 10.99 2.26
CA LYS A 18 49.01 11.61 2.82
C LYS A 18 47.76 11.13 2.06
N ALA A 19 46.70 10.78 2.78
CA ALA A 19 45.44 10.40 2.18
C ALA A 19 44.81 11.62 1.48
N VAL A 20 44.22 11.40 0.31
CA VAL A 20 43.51 12.40 -0.48
C VAL A 20 42.08 11.91 -0.69
N LEU A 21 41.10 12.83 -0.68
CA LEU A 21 39.71 12.52 -0.95
C LEU A 21 39.56 12.12 -2.44
N PRO A 22 39.12 10.88 -2.76
CA PRO A 22 38.93 10.47 -4.15
C PRO A 22 37.71 11.15 -4.76
N ASP A 23 37.81 11.52 -6.04
CA ASP A 23 36.67 12.08 -6.78
C ASP A 23 35.58 11.03 -7.03
N LEU A 24 34.32 11.49 -7.08
CA LEU A 24 33.18 10.64 -7.44
C LEU A 24 33.21 10.30 -8.95
N ASN A 25 32.80 9.08 -9.27
CA ASN A 25 32.66 8.59 -10.65
C ASN A 25 31.36 9.06 -11.35
N TYR A 26 30.58 9.92 -10.72
CA TYR A 26 29.29 10.43 -11.21
C TYR A 26 29.05 11.87 -10.72
N ASP A 27 28.28 12.66 -11.47
CA ASP A 27 27.98 14.05 -11.11
C ASP A 27 26.98 14.13 -9.93
N TYR A 28 27.05 15.20 -9.14
CA TYR A 28 26.25 15.39 -7.93
C TYR A 28 24.74 15.40 -8.19
N ASN A 29 24.30 15.79 -9.38
CA ASN A 29 22.89 15.87 -9.79
C ASN A 29 22.34 14.56 -10.37
N GLU A 30 23.18 13.55 -10.63
CA GLU A 30 22.74 12.32 -11.29
C GLU A 30 21.74 11.52 -10.46
N LEU A 31 21.72 11.69 -9.14
CA LEU A 31 20.80 10.99 -8.24
C LEU A 31 19.49 11.75 -7.97
N GLU A 32 19.30 12.96 -8.53
CA GLU A 32 18.04 13.68 -8.37
C GLU A 32 16.88 12.99 -9.12
N PRO A 33 15.65 12.97 -8.58
CA PRO A 33 15.19 13.62 -7.35
C PRO A 33 15.35 12.78 -6.07
N ILE A 34 15.95 11.59 -6.16
CA ILE A 34 16.02 10.63 -5.04
C ILE A 34 16.97 11.13 -3.95
N VAL A 35 18.12 11.69 -4.35
CA VAL A 35 19.07 12.36 -3.46
C VAL A 35 19.39 13.73 -4.03
N SER A 36 19.21 14.78 -3.22
CA SER A 36 19.49 16.15 -3.67
C SER A 36 20.98 16.35 -3.94
N ALA A 37 21.30 17.00 -5.06
CA ALA A 37 22.67 17.36 -5.43
C ALA A 37 23.36 18.17 -4.33
N LYS A 38 22.60 19.04 -3.65
CA LYS A 38 23.15 19.89 -2.60
C LYS A 38 23.60 19.10 -1.37
N ILE A 39 22.88 18.01 -1.05
CA ILE A 39 23.24 17.12 0.05
C ILE A 39 24.49 16.34 -0.32
N MET A 40 24.59 15.83 -1.55
CA MET A 40 25.77 15.10 -2.02
C MET A 40 27.03 15.97 -2.05
N GLU A 41 26.92 17.22 -2.52
CA GLU A 41 28.03 18.19 -2.52
C GLU A 41 28.53 18.47 -1.09
N LEU A 42 27.62 18.69 -0.14
CA LEU A 42 27.98 18.93 1.26
C LEU A 42 28.56 17.67 1.94
N HIS A 43 27.97 16.52 1.66
CA HIS A 43 28.37 15.24 2.25
C HIS A 43 29.75 14.81 1.75
N HIS A 44 29.98 14.78 0.44
CA HIS A 44 31.28 14.49 -0.16
C HIS A 44 32.30 15.61 0.10
N GLY A 45 31.97 16.84 -0.25
CA GLY A 45 32.95 17.94 -0.24
C GLY A 45 33.37 18.41 1.14
N LYS A 46 32.44 18.56 2.09
CA LYS A 46 32.77 19.09 3.43
C LYS A 46 32.92 17.99 4.47
N HIS A 47 32.00 17.04 4.50
CA HIS A 47 32.00 15.97 5.51
C HIS A 47 33.16 15.00 5.29
N HIS A 48 33.34 14.46 4.07
CA HIS A 48 34.44 13.52 3.80
C HIS A 48 35.82 14.18 3.77
N ALA A 49 35.94 15.41 3.29
CA ALA A 49 37.19 16.15 3.40
C ALA A 49 37.64 16.34 4.87
N THR A 50 36.69 16.53 5.80
CA THR A 50 37.01 16.63 7.23
C THR A 50 37.58 15.31 7.76
N TYR A 51 37.06 14.16 7.32
CA TYR A 51 37.62 12.86 7.71
C TYR A 51 39.03 12.63 7.17
N VAL A 52 39.29 12.97 5.90
CA VAL A 52 40.64 12.85 5.31
C VAL A 52 41.64 13.74 6.05
N ASN A 53 41.25 14.97 6.39
CA ASN A 53 42.10 15.89 7.16
C ASN A 53 42.38 15.37 8.57
N ASN A 54 41.36 14.84 9.26
CA ASN A 54 41.51 14.26 10.60
C ASN A 54 42.38 13.00 10.57
N TYR A 55 42.19 12.12 9.59
CA TYR A 55 43.00 10.91 9.41
C TYR A 55 44.49 11.23 9.18
N ASN A 56 44.77 12.21 8.32
CA ASN A 56 46.14 12.68 8.09
C ASN A 56 46.77 13.25 9.38
N SER A 57 46.00 14.02 10.17
CA SER A 57 46.44 14.55 11.46
C SER A 57 46.72 13.44 12.49
N LEU A 58 45.83 12.45 12.60
CA LEU A 58 46.01 11.32 13.51
C LEU A 58 47.23 10.46 13.12
N THR A 59 47.44 10.25 11.82
CA THR A 59 48.59 9.51 11.30
C THR A 59 49.91 10.22 11.62
N GLU A 60 49.95 11.55 11.48
CA GLU A 60 51.12 12.37 11.88
C GLU A 60 51.38 12.26 13.40
N GLN A 61 50.33 12.40 14.23
CA GLN A 61 50.44 12.26 15.69
C GLN A 61 50.88 10.85 16.13
N TYR A 62 50.42 9.82 15.43
CA TYR A 62 50.82 8.44 15.68
C TYR A 62 52.28 8.21 15.31
N ALA A 63 52.74 8.74 14.18
CA ALA A 63 54.15 8.66 13.77
C ALA A 63 55.08 9.37 14.77
N GLU A 64 54.67 10.51 15.32
CA GLU A 64 55.40 11.19 16.39
C GLU A 64 55.44 10.39 17.69
N ALA A 65 54.32 9.78 18.09
CA ALA A 65 54.25 8.92 19.27
C ALA A 65 55.14 7.68 19.11
N GLN A 66 55.17 7.10 17.91
CA GLN A 66 56.05 5.99 17.56
C GLN A 66 57.53 6.37 17.63
N ALA A 67 57.90 7.55 17.11
CA ALA A 67 59.27 8.07 17.21
C ALA A 67 59.73 8.29 18.66
N LYS A 68 58.79 8.63 19.56
CA LYS A 68 59.03 8.82 20.99
C LYS A 68 58.88 7.52 21.83
N ASN A 69 58.55 6.39 21.20
CA ASN A 69 58.22 5.11 21.85
C ASN A 69 57.13 5.23 22.94
N ASP A 70 56.17 6.14 22.77
CA ASP A 70 55.06 6.34 23.70
C ASP A 70 53.89 5.39 23.36
N VAL A 71 53.97 4.18 23.92
CA VAL A 71 53.01 3.10 23.65
C VAL A 71 51.60 3.43 24.15
N GLN A 72 51.46 4.21 25.23
CA GLN A 72 50.15 4.58 25.76
C GLN A 72 49.42 5.53 24.80
N LYS A 73 50.14 6.52 24.27
CA LYS A 73 49.58 7.46 23.29
C LYS A 73 49.23 6.77 21.97
N MET A 74 50.03 5.79 21.54
CA MET A 74 49.73 4.98 20.34
C MET A 74 48.43 4.18 20.49
N ILE A 75 48.19 3.55 21.66
CA ILE A 75 46.96 2.79 21.92
C ILE A 75 45.73 3.71 21.95
N ALA A 76 45.86 4.90 22.56
CA ALA A 76 44.76 5.87 22.64
C ALA A 76 44.35 6.39 21.24
N LEU A 77 45.32 6.78 20.41
CA LEU A 77 45.07 7.27 19.05
C LEU A 77 44.42 6.20 18.16
N GLN A 78 44.78 4.93 18.35
CA GLN A 78 44.19 3.83 17.59
C GLN A 78 42.71 3.55 17.94
N GLN A 79 42.27 3.90 19.15
CA GLN A 79 40.85 3.85 19.53
C GLN A 79 40.04 5.03 18.99
N GLU A 80 40.67 6.18 18.75
CA GLU A 80 40.02 7.36 18.15
C GLU A 80 39.77 7.19 16.66
N ASP A 81 40.70 6.56 15.92
CA ASP A 81 40.55 6.25 14.49
C ASP A 81 39.31 5.40 14.19
N LEU A 82 39.03 4.38 15.03
CA LEU A 82 37.85 3.52 14.87
C LEU A 82 36.51 4.25 15.07
N LYS A 83 36.47 5.29 15.91
CA LYS A 83 35.23 6.04 16.20
C LYS A 83 34.84 6.99 15.05
N MET A 84 35.80 7.36 14.20
CA MET A 84 35.62 8.37 13.15
C MET A 84 35.28 7.77 11.77
N SER A 85 35.20 6.43 11.65
CA SER A 85 34.96 5.69 10.39
C SER A 85 33.48 5.60 9.95
N CYS A 86 32.57 6.37 10.53
CA CYS A 86 31.15 6.22 10.24
C CYS A 86 30.71 7.00 8.97
N GLY A 87 30.63 6.31 7.83
CA GLY A 87 29.55 6.63 6.86
C GLY A 87 29.80 6.50 5.36
N PHE A 88 31.02 6.27 4.88
CA PHE A 88 31.25 6.05 3.44
C PHE A 88 32.24 4.94 3.23
N SER A 89 31.73 3.71 3.36
CA SER A 89 32.46 2.53 2.95
C SER A 89 32.58 2.51 1.42
N PRO A 90 33.61 1.85 0.87
CA PRO A 90 33.70 1.57 -0.57
C PRO A 90 32.42 0.90 -1.12
N GLU A 91 31.70 0.15 -0.27
CA GLU A 91 30.43 -0.49 -0.62
C GLU A 91 29.28 0.52 -0.81
N MET A 92 29.18 1.55 0.04
CA MET A 92 28.19 2.63 -0.11
C MET A 92 28.44 3.43 -1.40
N ALA A 93 29.71 3.71 -1.72
CA ALA A 93 30.10 4.38 -2.96
C ALA A 93 29.71 3.55 -4.20
N ALA A 94 29.95 2.23 -4.15
CA ALA A 94 29.57 1.30 -5.19
C ALA A 94 28.04 1.22 -5.37
N MET A 95 27.28 1.22 -4.28
CA MET A 95 25.81 1.24 -4.30
C MET A 95 25.28 2.50 -4.98
N LEU A 96 25.81 3.68 -4.64
CA LEU A 96 25.39 4.94 -5.26
C LEU A 96 25.72 4.98 -6.77
N ALA A 97 26.88 4.46 -7.16
CA ALA A 97 27.25 4.33 -8.57
C ALA A 97 26.35 3.35 -9.33
N GLN A 98 25.89 2.27 -8.68
CA GLN A 98 24.90 1.36 -9.27
C GLN A 98 23.54 2.05 -9.46
N MET A 99 23.10 2.84 -8.48
CA MET A 99 21.83 3.58 -8.57
C MET A 99 21.83 4.61 -9.71
N SER A 100 22.94 5.32 -9.95
CA SER A 100 23.06 6.20 -11.13
C SER A 100 22.88 5.40 -12.43
N LYS A 101 23.60 4.29 -12.59
CA LYS A 101 23.48 3.41 -13.78
C LYS A 101 22.08 2.85 -13.98
N GLU A 102 21.38 2.50 -12.91
CA GLU A 102 20.00 2.01 -12.97
C GLU A 102 19.02 3.11 -13.40
N LYS A 103 19.23 4.35 -12.94
CA LYS A 103 18.43 5.50 -13.39
C LYS A 103 18.59 5.74 -14.89
N GLU A 104 19.81 5.71 -15.43
CA GLU A 104 20.04 5.86 -16.87
C GLU A 104 19.35 4.76 -17.68
N LYS A 105 19.44 3.50 -17.24
CA LYS A 105 18.72 2.38 -17.88
C LYS A 105 17.21 2.59 -17.85
N SER A 106 16.67 3.03 -16.71
CA SER A 106 15.24 3.30 -16.57
C SER A 106 14.78 4.45 -17.49
N ALA A 107 15.56 5.52 -17.60
CA ALA A 107 15.27 6.63 -18.50
C ALA A 107 15.28 6.21 -19.99
N ASN A 108 16.23 5.36 -20.38
CA ASN A 108 16.30 4.81 -21.73
C ASN A 108 15.10 3.91 -22.04
N ASN A 109 14.71 3.05 -21.09
CA ASN A 109 13.52 2.19 -21.24
C ASN A 109 12.23 3.01 -21.35
N ALA A 110 12.06 4.03 -20.50
CA ALA A 110 10.90 4.91 -20.56
C ALA A 110 10.82 5.66 -21.90
N SER A 111 11.96 6.10 -22.44
CA SER A 111 12.04 6.75 -23.75
C SER A 111 11.68 5.79 -24.89
N ALA A 112 12.13 4.54 -24.81
CA ALA A 112 11.79 3.49 -25.78
C ALA A 112 10.29 3.12 -25.74
N GLU A 113 9.71 3.03 -24.54
CA GLU A 113 8.27 2.82 -24.36
C GLU A 113 7.44 3.97 -24.94
N TYR A 114 7.86 5.21 -24.71
CA TYR A 114 7.20 6.40 -25.27
C TYR A 114 7.23 6.40 -26.81
N LEU A 115 8.37 6.08 -27.43
CA LEU A 115 8.48 5.93 -28.88
C LEU A 115 7.56 4.83 -29.43
N SER A 116 7.53 3.67 -28.77
CA SER A 116 6.62 2.57 -29.13
C SER A 116 5.15 2.98 -29.05
N GLN A 117 4.76 3.72 -28.00
CA GLN A 117 3.41 4.26 -27.87
C GLN A 117 3.09 5.27 -28.97
N GLN A 118 4.02 6.17 -29.32
CA GLN A 118 3.82 7.10 -30.43
C GLN A 118 3.60 6.37 -31.76
N ASP A 119 4.34 5.30 -32.03
CA ASP A 119 4.17 4.50 -33.24
C ASP A 119 2.83 3.76 -33.25
N GLN A 120 2.36 3.27 -32.11
CA GLN A 120 1.03 2.67 -31.99
C GLN A 120 -0.09 3.70 -32.24
N VAL A 121 0.04 4.90 -31.68
CA VAL A 121 -0.91 6.01 -31.90
C VAL A 121 -0.93 6.41 -33.38
N LYS A 122 0.23 6.54 -34.02
CA LYS A 122 0.31 6.84 -35.47
C LYS A 122 -0.38 5.76 -36.31
N LYS A 123 -0.16 4.48 -36.00
CA LYS A 123 -0.85 3.37 -36.68
C LYS A 123 -2.36 3.41 -36.47
N ALA A 124 -2.82 3.72 -35.26
CA ALA A 124 -4.24 3.87 -34.96
C ALA A 124 -4.86 5.05 -35.72
N GLN A 125 -4.14 6.16 -35.81
CA GLN A 125 -4.56 7.35 -36.54
C GLN A 125 -4.64 7.08 -38.05
N GLN A 126 -3.63 6.44 -38.64
CA GLN A 126 -3.66 6.01 -40.05
C GLN A 126 -4.84 5.07 -40.34
N ARG A 127 -5.17 4.16 -39.42
CA ARG A 127 -6.35 3.30 -39.54
C ARG A 127 -7.64 4.12 -39.50
N TYR A 128 -7.78 5.05 -38.55
CA TYR A 128 -8.94 5.92 -38.45
C TYR A 128 -9.12 6.76 -39.72
N GLU A 129 -8.05 7.37 -40.22
CA GLU A 129 -8.04 8.14 -41.47
C GLU A 129 -8.41 7.27 -42.67
N SER A 130 -7.93 6.02 -42.73
CA SER A 130 -8.30 5.08 -43.80
C SER A 130 -9.78 4.68 -43.76
N VAL A 131 -10.37 4.54 -42.56
CA VAL A 131 -11.80 4.25 -42.38
C VAL A 131 -12.64 5.46 -42.77
N GLN A 132 -12.24 6.66 -42.35
CA GLN A 132 -12.88 7.91 -42.74
C GLN A 132 -12.80 8.15 -44.26
N ALA A 133 -11.65 7.87 -44.89
CA ALA A 133 -11.50 7.97 -46.34
C ALA A 133 -12.42 6.99 -47.08
N LYS A 134 -12.52 5.73 -46.60
CA LYS A 134 -13.47 4.74 -47.15
C LYS A 134 -14.93 5.16 -46.98
N GLN A 135 -15.29 5.78 -45.86
CA GLN A 135 -16.63 6.31 -45.63
C GLN A 135 -16.93 7.54 -46.51
N ALA A 136 -15.93 8.39 -46.78
CA ALA A 136 -16.07 9.57 -47.63
C ALA A 136 -16.18 9.22 -49.12
N THR A 137 -15.55 8.15 -49.59
CA THR A 137 -15.69 7.64 -50.97
C THR A 137 -17.02 6.92 -51.23
N ASP A 138 -17.76 6.59 -50.17
CA ASP A 138 -18.93 5.71 -50.19
C ASP A 138 -20.25 6.50 -50.07
N SER A 139 -20.35 7.63 -50.79
CA SER A 139 -21.59 8.39 -50.90
C SER A 139 -22.54 7.83 -51.99
N GLY A 140 -22.26 6.64 -52.52
CA GLY A 140 -23.07 5.95 -53.52
C GLY A 140 -23.25 4.49 -53.11
N TYR A 141 -24.50 4.03 -53.08
CA TYR A 141 -24.85 2.64 -52.74
C TYR A 141 -24.14 1.67 -53.70
N ASP A 142 -23.07 1.05 -53.23
CA ASP A 142 -22.35 0.00 -53.95
C ASP A 142 -23.13 -1.32 -53.83
N TRP A 143 -23.74 -1.74 -54.94
CA TRP A 143 -24.54 -2.95 -55.04
C TRP A 143 -23.71 -4.24 -54.94
N THR A 144 -22.38 -4.16 -54.92
CA THR A 144 -21.49 -5.31 -54.74
C THR A 144 -21.20 -5.66 -53.28
N ARG A 145 -21.38 -4.72 -52.34
CA ARG A 145 -21.25 -4.96 -50.87
C ARG A 145 -22.11 -6.08 -50.30
N PRO A 146 -23.38 -6.28 -50.75
CA PRO A 146 -24.14 -7.46 -50.37
C PRO A 146 -23.45 -8.76 -50.74
N TYR A 147 -22.73 -8.83 -51.87
CA TYR A 147 -22.02 -10.02 -52.31
C TYR A 147 -20.70 -10.24 -51.54
N GLU A 148 -20.01 -9.19 -51.10
CA GLU A 148 -18.86 -9.33 -50.18
C GLU A 148 -19.24 -10.02 -48.86
N LYS A 149 -20.47 -9.78 -48.35
CA LYS A 149 -21.00 -10.51 -47.19
C LYS A 149 -21.27 -11.99 -47.45
N TRP A 150 -21.49 -12.37 -48.70
CA TRP A 150 -21.68 -13.77 -49.10
C TRP A 150 -20.34 -14.45 -49.37
N GLU A 151 -19.33 -13.74 -49.88
CA GLU A 151 -17.95 -14.26 -49.93
C GLU A 151 -17.32 -14.39 -48.54
N ALA A 152 -17.70 -13.54 -47.59
CA ALA A 152 -17.33 -13.63 -46.18
C ALA A 152 -18.25 -14.54 -45.35
N TRP A 153 -19.21 -15.22 -45.99
CA TRP A 153 -20.07 -16.19 -45.30
C TRP A 153 -19.27 -17.49 -45.12
N GLU A 154 -18.76 -17.68 -43.90
CA GLU A 154 -18.21 -18.96 -43.46
C GLU A 154 -19.35 -19.83 -42.92
N ASP A 155 -19.33 -21.12 -43.23
CA ASP A 155 -20.31 -22.08 -42.73
C ASP A 155 -20.33 -22.01 -41.19
N PRO A 156 -21.50 -21.78 -40.55
CA PRO A 156 -21.61 -21.68 -39.10
C PRO A 156 -20.99 -22.85 -38.35
N ASP A 157 -21.05 -24.06 -38.91
CA ASP A 157 -20.50 -25.26 -38.29
C ASP A 157 -18.95 -25.26 -38.35
N GLU A 158 -18.36 -24.79 -39.46
CA GLU A 158 -16.91 -24.70 -39.62
C GLU A 158 -16.30 -23.58 -38.75
N LEU A 159 -17.02 -22.48 -38.57
CA LEU A 159 -16.63 -21.39 -37.67
C LEU A 159 -16.65 -21.86 -36.21
N ALA A 160 -17.67 -22.62 -35.82
CA ALA A 160 -17.78 -23.20 -34.48
C ALA A 160 -16.63 -24.19 -34.19
N GLU A 161 -16.27 -25.03 -35.16
CA GLU A 161 -15.11 -25.93 -35.05
C GLU A 161 -13.78 -25.16 -34.92
N LYS A 162 -13.57 -24.13 -35.74
CA LYS A 162 -12.38 -23.27 -35.67
C LYS A 162 -12.28 -22.54 -34.33
N GLU A 163 -13.40 -22.03 -33.82
CA GLU A 163 -13.43 -21.35 -32.52
C GLU A 163 -13.15 -22.33 -31.37
N GLN A 164 -13.67 -23.56 -31.44
CA GLN A 164 -13.40 -24.60 -30.47
C GLN A 164 -11.92 -25.04 -30.49
N GLN A 165 -11.34 -25.26 -31.68
CA GLN A 165 -9.91 -25.57 -31.82
C GLN A 165 -9.02 -24.43 -31.31
N ALA A 166 -9.42 -23.18 -31.55
CA ALA A 166 -8.70 -22.01 -31.04
C ALA A 166 -8.77 -21.93 -29.50
N ARG A 167 -9.93 -22.24 -28.90
CA ARG A 167 -10.10 -22.32 -27.44
C ARG A 167 -9.26 -23.45 -26.84
N GLU A 168 -9.33 -24.65 -27.38
CA GLU A 168 -8.54 -25.80 -26.92
C GLU A 168 -7.03 -25.53 -27.04
N LYS A 169 -6.59 -24.89 -28.12
CA LYS A 169 -5.19 -24.49 -28.31
C LYS A 169 -4.76 -23.40 -27.32
N ALA A 170 -5.64 -22.42 -27.03
CA ALA A 170 -5.38 -21.39 -26.03
C ALA A 170 -5.33 -21.98 -24.61
N GLU A 171 -6.21 -22.92 -24.28
CA GLU A 171 -6.21 -23.66 -23.02
C GLU A 171 -4.94 -24.51 -22.87
N HIS A 172 -4.53 -25.24 -23.91
CA HIS A 172 -3.27 -25.99 -23.91
C HIS A 172 -2.05 -25.09 -23.75
N ALA A 173 -2.01 -23.93 -24.42
CA ALA A 173 -0.93 -22.96 -24.28
C ALA A 173 -0.87 -22.36 -22.87
N ALA A 174 -2.03 -22.02 -22.30
CA ALA A 174 -2.15 -21.54 -20.92
C ALA A 174 -1.72 -22.62 -19.90
N MET A 175 -2.06 -23.88 -20.15
CA MET A 175 -1.66 -25.00 -19.30
C MET A 175 -0.16 -25.29 -19.37
N GLN A 176 0.48 -25.13 -20.53
CA GLN A 176 1.94 -25.26 -20.67
C GLN A 176 2.72 -24.11 -20.00
N GLN A 177 2.20 -22.88 -20.02
CA GLN A 177 2.80 -21.75 -19.29
C GLN A 177 2.62 -21.83 -17.77
N ALA A 178 1.70 -22.67 -17.28
CA ALA A 178 1.44 -22.86 -15.85
C ALA A 178 2.42 -23.81 -15.15
N CYS A 179 3.39 -24.43 -15.83
CA CYS A 179 4.25 -25.48 -15.22
C CYS A 179 5.73 -25.11 -15.01
N ASN A 180 6.07 -23.81 -14.96
CA ASN A 180 7.36 -23.36 -14.40
C ASN A 180 7.15 -22.85 -12.95
N HIS A 181 6.57 -23.69 -12.08
CA HIS A 181 6.45 -23.36 -10.65
C HIS A 181 7.80 -23.62 -9.98
N ASP A 182 8.56 -22.56 -9.73
CA ASP A 182 9.74 -22.64 -8.87
C ASP A 182 9.32 -22.86 -7.41
N HIS A 183 9.27 -24.13 -6.99
CA HIS A 183 8.99 -24.53 -5.61
C HIS A 183 10.19 -24.29 -4.66
N SER A 184 11.23 -23.55 -5.07
CA SER A 184 12.39 -23.26 -4.20
C SER A 184 11.99 -22.54 -2.92
N ALA A 185 11.05 -21.59 -3.00
CA ALA A 185 10.56 -20.82 -1.85
C ALA A 185 9.77 -21.69 -0.87
N GLU A 186 8.92 -22.59 -1.37
CA GLU A 186 8.16 -23.55 -0.56
C GLU A 186 9.08 -24.56 0.11
N ARG A 187 10.08 -25.09 -0.62
CA ARG A 187 11.11 -25.97 -0.04
C ARG A 187 11.86 -25.27 1.09
N LYS A 188 12.29 -24.04 0.88
CA LYS A 188 12.95 -23.24 1.93
C LYS A 188 12.05 -23.07 3.16
N LEU A 189 10.76 -22.81 2.97
CA LEU A 189 9.81 -22.71 4.08
C LEU A 189 9.68 -24.04 4.83
N MET A 190 9.63 -25.17 4.13
CA MET A 190 9.54 -26.50 4.74
C MET A 190 10.81 -26.88 5.52
N GLU A 191 11.99 -26.53 4.99
CA GLU A 191 13.29 -26.85 5.58
C GLU A 191 13.64 -26.00 6.81
N MET A 192 13.01 -24.82 6.98
CA MET A 192 13.23 -23.97 8.14
C MET A 192 12.69 -24.60 9.44
N SER A 193 13.43 -24.41 10.53
CA SER A 193 12.99 -24.80 11.87
C SER A 193 11.81 -23.95 12.36
N THR A 194 11.02 -24.47 13.31
CA THR A 194 9.87 -23.78 13.91
C THR A 194 10.28 -22.45 14.57
N ALA A 195 11.41 -22.43 15.27
CA ALA A 195 11.95 -21.22 15.90
C ALA A 195 12.35 -20.15 14.85
N GLU A 196 12.97 -20.55 13.74
CA GLU A 196 13.31 -19.62 12.65
C GLU A 196 12.05 -19.09 11.96
N LYS A 197 11.03 -19.94 11.76
CA LYS A 197 9.73 -19.52 11.22
C LYS A 197 9.07 -18.48 12.12
N MET A 198 9.09 -18.67 13.45
CA MET A 198 8.57 -17.69 14.40
C MET A 198 9.30 -16.34 14.31
N LEU A 199 10.63 -16.35 14.18
CA LEU A 199 11.43 -15.14 13.98
C LEU A 199 11.07 -14.43 12.66
N GLN A 200 10.87 -15.18 11.57
CA GLN A 200 10.41 -14.61 10.30
C GLN A 200 9.01 -14.01 10.41
N CYS A 201 8.07 -14.67 11.11
CA CYS A 201 6.75 -14.13 11.39
C CYS A 201 6.84 -12.79 12.12
N ASP A 202 7.69 -12.68 13.15
CA ASP A 202 7.87 -11.45 13.90
C ASP A 202 8.51 -10.35 13.04
N HIS A 203 9.47 -10.71 12.19
CA HIS A 203 10.07 -9.80 11.22
C HIS A 203 9.03 -9.22 10.25
N PHE A 204 8.17 -10.06 9.65
CA PHE A 204 7.08 -9.59 8.78
C PHE A 204 6.08 -8.72 9.53
N ARG A 205 5.78 -9.03 10.80
CA ARG A 205 4.93 -8.19 11.65
C ARG A 205 5.54 -6.80 11.84
N LEU A 206 6.84 -6.70 12.10
CA LEU A 206 7.54 -5.43 12.28
C LEU A 206 7.57 -4.61 10.98
N ILE A 207 7.83 -5.23 9.84
CA ILE A 207 7.74 -4.57 8.52
C ILE A 207 6.31 -4.07 8.28
N GLY A 208 5.30 -4.89 8.56
CA GLY A 208 3.90 -4.51 8.46
C GLY A 208 3.57 -3.29 9.33
N ASN A 209 4.11 -3.22 10.55
CA ASN A 209 3.94 -2.07 11.43
C ASN A 209 4.55 -0.79 10.84
N GLN A 210 5.75 -0.87 10.25
CA GLN A 210 6.39 0.28 9.59
C GLN A 210 5.55 0.77 8.40
N PHE A 211 5.06 -0.12 7.55
CA PHE A 211 4.16 0.28 6.46
C PHE A 211 2.83 0.87 6.97
N PHE A 212 2.33 0.37 8.10
CA PHE A 212 1.14 0.90 8.74
C PHE A 212 1.36 2.34 9.22
N THR A 213 2.50 2.64 9.83
CA THR A 213 2.84 4.02 10.25
C THR A 213 2.95 4.98 9.06
N HIS A 214 3.38 4.48 7.89
CA HIS A 214 3.43 5.24 6.65
C HIS A 214 2.08 5.28 5.89
N ALA A 215 0.97 4.85 6.51
CA ALA A 215 -0.37 4.76 5.91
C ALA A 215 -0.46 3.90 4.64
N GLN A 216 0.55 3.05 4.36
CA GLN A 216 0.55 2.12 3.23
C GLN A 216 -0.16 0.82 3.62
N TYR A 217 -1.47 0.91 3.87
CA TYR A 217 -2.26 -0.18 4.45
C TYR A 217 -2.31 -1.46 3.60
N GLN A 218 -2.33 -1.34 2.26
CA GLN A 218 -2.33 -2.50 1.37
C GLN A 218 -1.01 -3.29 1.44
N ARG A 219 0.12 -2.58 1.47
CA ARG A 219 1.45 -3.20 1.62
C ARG A 219 1.62 -3.80 3.01
N ALA A 220 1.18 -3.10 4.05
CA ALA A 220 1.14 -3.66 5.40
C ALA A 220 0.32 -4.95 5.46
N ALA A 221 -0.87 -4.95 4.82
CA ALA A 221 -1.74 -6.13 4.73
C ALA A 221 -1.05 -7.31 4.03
N TYR A 222 -0.27 -7.07 2.96
CA TYR A 222 0.52 -8.10 2.28
C TYR A 222 1.53 -8.77 3.23
N HIS A 223 2.26 -8.00 4.03
CA HIS A 223 3.23 -8.56 4.98
C HIS A 223 2.58 -9.34 6.12
N TYR A 224 1.46 -8.85 6.67
CA TYR A 224 0.72 -9.62 7.68
C TYR A 224 0.14 -10.90 7.10
N HIS A 225 -0.38 -10.87 5.87
CA HIS A 225 -0.86 -12.07 5.20
C HIS A 225 0.26 -13.09 5.00
N ARG A 226 1.45 -12.63 4.54
CA ARG A 226 2.64 -13.49 4.45
C ARG A 226 3.01 -14.10 5.79
N ALA A 227 2.97 -13.34 6.88
CA ALA A 227 3.25 -13.89 8.21
C ALA A 227 2.23 -14.98 8.60
N LEU A 228 0.96 -14.83 8.24
CA LEU A 228 -0.08 -15.83 8.52
C LEU A 228 0.14 -17.15 7.77
N ILE A 229 0.65 -17.11 6.54
CA ILE A 229 0.98 -18.31 5.76
C ILE A 229 2.01 -19.17 6.51
N TYR A 230 3.00 -18.56 7.15
CA TYR A 230 4.00 -19.31 7.92
C TYR A 230 3.37 -20.12 9.06
N PHE A 231 2.29 -19.64 9.69
CA PHE A 231 1.58 -20.39 10.74
C PHE A 231 0.88 -21.65 10.23
N GLU A 232 0.58 -21.75 8.93
CA GLU A 232 0.03 -22.97 8.33
C GLU A 232 1.08 -24.10 8.26
N TYR A 233 2.37 -23.73 8.24
CA TYR A 233 3.51 -24.64 8.15
C TYR A 233 4.33 -24.72 9.45
N MET A 234 3.75 -24.27 10.57
CA MET A 234 4.33 -24.41 11.91
C MET A 234 3.53 -25.44 12.70
N PHE A 235 4.21 -26.48 13.15
CA PHE A 235 3.68 -27.51 14.03
C PHE A 235 4.43 -27.42 15.35
N SER A 236 3.72 -27.27 16.48
CA SER A 236 4.33 -27.32 17.81
C SER A 236 4.15 -28.69 18.43
N ASP A 237 5.21 -29.15 19.10
CA ASP A 237 5.17 -30.40 19.86
C ASP A 237 4.80 -30.15 21.34
N THR A 238 4.92 -28.90 21.80
CA THR A 238 4.66 -28.51 23.20
C THR A 238 3.57 -27.45 23.33
N ASP A 239 2.79 -27.54 24.41
CA ASP A 239 1.72 -26.57 24.72
C ASP A 239 2.27 -25.16 24.96
N GLU A 240 3.48 -25.04 25.52
CA GLU A 240 4.13 -23.75 25.76
C GLU A 240 4.52 -23.03 24.46
N GLU A 241 5.00 -23.78 23.46
CA GLU A 241 5.30 -23.24 22.14
C GLU A 241 4.02 -22.86 21.40
N GLN A 242 2.97 -23.67 21.52
CA GLN A 242 1.66 -23.36 20.96
C GLN A 242 1.12 -22.04 21.52
N GLN A 243 1.21 -21.80 22.83
CA GLN A 243 0.80 -20.54 23.44
C GLN A 243 1.60 -19.34 22.90
N LYS A 244 2.93 -19.47 22.76
CA LYS A 244 3.77 -18.40 22.17
C LYS A 244 3.40 -18.12 20.71
N MET A 245 3.09 -19.16 19.94
CA MET A 245 2.62 -19.01 18.57
C MET A 245 1.26 -18.32 18.51
N ASP A 246 0.29 -18.73 19.34
CA ASP A 246 -1.04 -18.13 19.40
C ASP A 246 -0.98 -16.66 19.84
N ASP A 247 -0.08 -16.33 20.77
CA ASP A 247 0.19 -14.96 21.20
C ASP A 247 0.75 -14.06 20.10
N LEU A 248 1.60 -14.61 19.22
CA LEU A 248 2.10 -13.89 18.06
C LEU A 248 1.03 -13.79 16.97
N LYS A 249 0.32 -14.88 16.71
CA LYS A 249 -0.75 -14.99 15.72
C LYS A 249 -1.89 -14.02 16.01
N LYS A 250 -2.35 -13.91 17.27
CA LYS A 250 -3.40 -12.96 17.65
C LYS A 250 -3.00 -11.50 17.39
N LYS A 251 -1.74 -11.12 17.65
CA LYS A 251 -1.23 -9.76 17.36
C LYS A 251 -1.26 -9.45 15.87
N ILE A 252 -0.83 -10.41 15.04
CA ILE A 252 -0.81 -10.26 13.58
C ILE A 252 -2.23 -10.18 13.02
N LEU A 253 -3.14 -11.05 13.48
CA LEU A 253 -4.54 -11.05 13.02
C LEU A 253 -5.26 -9.73 13.32
N VAL A 254 -5.07 -9.15 14.51
CA VAL A 254 -5.65 -7.84 14.87
C VAL A 254 -5.10 -6.73 13.99
N ASN A 255 -3.78 -6.69 13.78
CA ASN A 255 -3.16 -5.68 12.91
C ASN A 255 -3.62 -5.82 11.45
N PHE A 256 -3.76 -7.06 10.97
CA PHE A 256 -4.25 -7.35 9.63
C PHE A 256 -5.72 -6.94 9.46
N ALA A 257 -6.58 -7.28 10.42
CA ALA A 257 -7.98 -6.87 10.43
C ALA A 257 -8.12 -5.34 10.41
N LEU A 258 -7.28 -4.62 11.16
CA LEU A 258 -7.26 -3.16 11.14
C LEU A 258 -6.84 -2.60 9.77
N CYS A 259 -5.86 -3.20 9.09
CA CYS A 259 -5.48 -2.80 7.73
C CYS A 259 -6.63 -3.03 6.73
N ARG A 260 -7.33 -4.17 6.84
CA ARG A 260 -8.49 -4.49 5.99
C ARG A 260 -9.67 -3.55 6.23
N LEU A 261 -9.88 -3.15 7.48
CA LEU A 261 -10.87 -2.13 7.83
C LEU A 261 -10.56 -0.78 7.16
N LYS A 262 -9.30 -0.32 7.23
CA LYS A 262 -8.85 0.93 6.60
C LYS A 262 -8.94 0.89 5.07
N THR A 263 -8.74 -0.27 4.46
CA THR A 263 -8.85 -0.49 3.01
C THR A 263 -10.26 -0.83 2.52
N ARG A 264 -11.28 -0.77 3.39
CA ARG A 264 -12.70 -1.04 3.08
C ARG A 264 -13.02 -2.49 2.68
N HIS A 265 -12.12 -3.44 2.89
CA HIS A 265 -12.40 -4.88 2.75
C HIS A 265 -13.05 -5.42 4.03
N LEU A 266 -14.32 -5.07 4.25
CA LEU A 266 -15.03 -5.27 5.52
C LEU A 266 -15.18 -6.75 5.89
N ASP A 267 -15.52 -7.62 4.94
CA ASP A 267 -15.69 -9.06 5.20
C ASP A 267 -14.39 -9.71 5.67
N GLN A 268 -13.27 -9.37 5.03
CA GLN A 268 -11.95 -9.85 5.44
C GLN A 268 -11.57 -9.32 6.83
N ALA A 269 -11.94 -8.07 7.16
CA ALA A 269 -11.73 -7.52 8.48
C ALA A 269 -12.49 -8.32 9.56
N ILE A 270 -13.77 -8.61 9.33
CA ILE A 270 -14.63 -9.40 10.22
C ILE A 270 -14.08 -10.82 10.39
N HIS A 271 -13.68 -11.46 9.29
CA HIS A 271 -13.13 -12.81 9.32
C HIS A 271 -11.86 -12.88 10.18
N ASN A 272 -10.88 -12.01 9.95
CA ASN A 272 -9.63 -12.01 10.70
C ASN A 272 -9.82 -11.61 12.17
N ALA A 273 -10.73 -10.67 12.46
CA ALA A 273 -11.09 -10.33 13.84
C ALA A 273 -11.75 -11.50 14.57
N THR A 274 -12.61 -12.26 13.88
CA THR A 274 -13.24 -13.47 14.43
C THR A 274 -12.20 -14.56 14.72
N LEU A 275 -11.22 -14.75 13.83
CA LEU A 275 -10.10 -15.67 14.09
C LEU A 275 -9.28 -15.23 15.32
N ALA A 276 -9.05 -13.93 15.50
CA ALA A 276 -8.37 -13.42 16.69
C ALA A 276 -9.18 -13.69 17.98
N LEU A 277 -10.51 -13.53 17.93
CA LEU A 277 -11.40 -13.80 19.07
C LEU A 277 -11.50 -15.29 19.43
N LYS A 278 -11.32 -16.19 18.44
CA LYS A 278 -11.24 -17.63 18.71
C LYS A 278 -10.01 -18.01 19.54
N LEU A 279 -8.91 -17.26 19.38
CA LEU A 279 -7.69 -17.46 20.18
C LEU A 279 -7.79 -16.74 21.53
N ASP A 280 -8.36 -15.53 21.52
CA ASP A 280 -8.54 -14.71 22.72
C ASP A 280 -9.89 -14.01 22.69
N ASN A 281 -10.87 -14.60 23.37
CA ASN A 281 -12.23 -14.09 23.45
C ASN A 281 -12.33 -12.75 24.23
N SER A 282 -11.28 -12.36 24.96
CA SER A 282 -11.23 -11.12 25.74
C SER A 282 -10.63 -9.94 24.98
N ASN A 283 -10.25 -10.12 23.71
CA ASN A 283 -9.54 -9.10 22.96
C ASN A 283 -10.44 -7.94 22.50
N ILE A 284 -10.42 -6.86 23.28
CA ILE A 284 -11.19 -5.63 23.05
C ILE A 284 -10.95 -5.04 21.66
N LYS A 285 -9.71 -5.04 21.15
CA LYS A 285 -9.38 -4.46 19.84
C LYS A 285 -10.03 -5.25 18.70
N ALA A 286 -10.08 -6.57 18.82
CA ALA A 286 -10.72 -7.41 17.82
C ALA A 286 -12.24 -7.19 17.80
N MET A 287 -12.88 -7.12 18.97
CA MET A 287 -14.31 -6.77 19.10
C MET A 287 -14.61 -5.39 18.51
N TYR A 288 -13.80 -4.39 18.84
CA TYR A 288 -13.92 -3.04 18.29
C TYR A 288 -13.85 -3.02 16.76
N ILE A 289 -12.84 -3.67 16.16
CA ILE A 289 -12.68 -3.73 14.70
C ILE A 289 -13.91 -4.37 14.04
N LYS A 290 -14.41 -5.46 14.64
CA LYS A 290 -15.58 -6.19 14.14
C LYS A 290 -16.86 -5.34 14.25
N ALA A 291 -17.07 -4.64 15.36
CA ALA A 291 -18.18 -3.72 15.54
C ALA A 291 -18.16 -2.56 14.52
N VAL A 292 -16.98 -1.96 14.29
CA VAL A 292 -16.83 -0.90 13.28
C VAL A 292 -17.10 -1.45 11.88
N ALA A 293 -16.63 -2.65 11.55
CA ALA A 293 -16.92 -3.28 10.26
C ALA A 293 -18.43 -3.54 10.07
N TYR A 294 -19.13 -4.09 11.07
CA TYR A 294 -20.58 -4.27 11.02
C TYR A 294 -21.35 -2.96 10.89
N ARG A 295 -20.92 -1.90 11.60
CA ARG A 295 -21.48 -0.55 11.46
C ARG A 295 -21.27 0.03 10.06
N MET A 296 -20.23 -0.39 9.33
CA MET A 296 -19.97 0.02 7.95
C MET A 296 -20.75 -0.82 6.93
N GLN A 297 -21.17 -2.03 7.29
CA GLN A 297 -22.08 -2.89 6.51
C GLN A 297 -23.56 -2.67 6.85
N ASP A 298 -23.88 -1.65 7.66
CA ASP A 298 -25.22 -1.34 8.17
C ASP A 298 -25.89 -2.48 8.98
N GLN A 299 -25.10 -3.44 9.48
CA GLN A 299 -25.54 -4.52 10.37
C GLN A 299 -25.52 -4.03 11.83
N PHE A 300 -26.42 -3.12 12.16
CA PHE A 300 -26.36 -2.37 13.42
C PHE A 300 -26.63 -3.22 14.68
N ASP A 301 -27.40 -4.30 14.59
CA ASP A 301 -27.72 -5.13 15.75
C ASP A 301 -26.55 -6.03 16.14
N LEU A 302 -25.80 -6.53 15.15
CA LEU A 302 -24.55 -7.26 15.40
C LEU A 302 -23.47 -6.32 15.94
N ALA A 303 -23.35 -5.11 15.37
CA ALA A 303 -22.42 -4.10 15.87
C ALA A 303 -22.67 -3.74 17.35
N GLN A 304 -23.94 -3.61 17.74
CA GLN A 304 -24.31 -3.30 19.12
C GLN A 304 -23.92 -4.42 20.08
N LYS A 305 -24.21 -5.68 19.74
CA LYS A 305 -23.83 -6.84 20.58
C LYS A 305 -22.33 -6.91 20.85
N GLU A 306 -21.51 -6.69 19.81
CA GLU A 306 -20.05 -6.72 19.96
C GLU A 306 -19.53 -5.54 20.80
N LEU A 307 -20.13 -4.35 20.67
CA LEU A 307 -19.80 -3.20 21.52
C LEU A 307 -20.21 -3.41 22.97
N ASP A 308 -21.40 -3.97 23.22
CA ASP A 308 -21.87 -4.25 24.58
C ASP A 308 -20.93 -5.23 25.29
N GLN A 309 -20.48 -6.28 24.59
CA GLN A 309 -19.45 -7.20 25.10
C GLN A 309 -18.12 -6.49 25.36
N ALA A 310 -17.66 -5.63 24.44
CA ALA A 310 -16.42 -4.90 24.62
C ALA A 310 -16.48 -3.91 25.80
N ILE A 311 -17.62 -3.22 26.00
CA ILE A 311 -17.85 -2.27 27.09
C ILE A 311 -17.92 -2.99 28.44
N GLN A 312 -18.52 -4.19 28.49
CA GLN A 312 -18.50 -5.03 29.69
C GLN A 312 -17.07 -5.37 30.14
N LEU A 313 -16.15 -5.59 29.19
CA LEU A 313 -14.74 -5.87 29.47
C LEU A 313 -13.93 -4.61 29.81
N ALA A 314 -14.22 -3.48 29.15
CA ALA A 314 -13.48 -2.23 29.31
C ALA A 314 -14.41 -1.00 29.34
N PRO A 315 -15.10 -0.74 30.46
CA PRO A 315 -16.10 0.31 30.56
C PRO A 315 -15.53 1.74 30.48
N GLN A 316 -14.22 1.91 30.70
CA GLN A 316 -13.56 3.23 30.68
C GLN A 316 -12.94 3.60 29.31
N ASP A 317 -13.07 2.76 28.28
CA ASP A 317 -12.46 3.06 26.98
C ASP A 317 -13.27 4.16 26.23
N ALA A 318 -12.64 5.32 26.05
CA ALA A 318 -13.18 6.44 25.30
C ALA A 318 -13.51 6.08 23.84
N SER A 319 -12.77 5.13 23.25
CA SER A 319 -12.95 4.72 21.85
C SER A 319 -14.26 3.95 21.65
N LEU A 320 -14.60 3.07 22.62
CA LEU A 320 -15.82 2.28 22.60
C LEU A 320 -17.06 3.15 22.81
N THR A 321 -17.00 4.06 23.78
CA THR A 321 -18.09 5.01 24.05
C THR A 321 -18.33 5.95 22.87
N GLN A 322 -17.26 6.41 22.19
CA GLN A 322 -17.38 7.20 20.97
C GLN A 322 -18.04 6.41 19.84
N GLU A 323 -17.64 5.16 19.59
CA GLU A 323 -18.26 4.34 18.55
C GLU A 323 -19.71 4.00 18.86
N LEU A 324 -20.07 3.80 20.13
CA LEU A 324 -21.47 3.60 20.54
C LEU A 324 -22.32 4.81 20.17
N ARG A 325 -21.84 6.03 20.44
CA ARG A 325 -22.52 7.28 20.03
C ARG A 325 -22.67 7.37 18.52
N VAL A 326 -21.64 7.02 17.75
CA VAL A 326 -21.72 7.01 16.28
C VAL A 326 -22.74 5.97 15.80
N LEU A 327 -22.80 4.81 16.45
CA LEU A 327 -23.75 3.75 16.14
C LEU A 327 -25.19 4.18 16.42
N THR A 328 -25.48 4.78 17.58
CA THR A 328 -26.83 5.24 17.93
C THR A 328 -27.34 6.31 16.96
N ILE A 329 -26.48 7.29 16.60
CA ILE A 329 -26.80 8.31 15.60
C ILE A 329 -27.13 7.66 14.24
N LYS A 330 -26.31 6.70 13.79
CA LYS A 330 -26.56 5.99 12.53
C LYS A 330 -27.85 5.17 12.57
N LYS A 331 -28.15 4.47 13.67
CA LYS A 331 -29.40 3.73 13.86
C LYS A 331 -30.62 4.66 13.78
N ALA A 332 -30.55 5.83 14.43
CA ALA A 332 -31.60 6.84 14.37
C ALA A 332 -31.80 7.37 12.95
N ALA A 333 -30.71 7.74 12.25
CA ALA A 333 -30.76 8.20 10.87
C ALA A 333 -31.35 7.15 9.92
N TYR A 334 -30.98 5.87 10.09
CA TYR A 334 -31.53 4.77 9.31
C TYR A 334 -33.04 4.60 9.55
N ARG A 335 -33.50 4.68 10.80
CA ARG A 335 -34.94 4.60 11.15
C ARG A 335 -35.74 5.74 10.50
N VAL A 336 -35.23 6.97 10.54
CA VAL A 336 -35.88 8.13 9.90
C VAL A 336 -35.97 7.93 8.40
N LYS A 337 -34.87 7.56 7.74
CA LYS A 337 -34.85 7.32 6.30
C LYS A 337 -35.79 6.17 5.89
N SER A 338 -35.82 5.09 6.67
CA SER A 338 -36.71 3.96 6.43
C SER A 338 -38.18 4.35 6.57
N LYS A 339 -38.53 5.20 7.55
CA LYS A 339 -39.90 5.72 7.76
C LYS A 339 -40.32 6.65 6.62
N GLN A 340 -39.42 7.49 6.12
CA GLN A 340 -39.67 8.35 4.96
C GLN A 340 -39.90 7.53 3.69
N LEU A 341 -39.07 6.50 3.46
CA LEU A 341 -39.20 5.60 2.31
C LEU A 341 -40.50 4.80 2.37
N SER A 342 -40.86 4.25 3.53
CA SER A 342 -42.13 3.52 3.67
C SER A 342 -43.32 4.45 3.46
N ALA A 343 -43.31 5.66 4.02
CA ALA A 343 -44.36 6.65 3.78
C ALA A 343 -44.53 7.00 2.29
N ALA A 344 -43.42 7.20 1.56
CA ALA A 344 -43.45 7.47 0.11
C ALA A 344 -44.03 6.29 -0.69
N MET A 345 -43.64 5.04 -0.33
CA MET A 345 -44.16 3.83 -0.97
C MET A 345 -45.68 3.65 -0.74
N PHE A 346 -46.16 3.89 0.48
CA PHE A 346 -47.60 3.79 0.78
C PHE A 346 -48.43 4.92 0.17
N GLN A 347 -47.88 6.14 0.07
CA GLN A 347 -48.55 7.25 -0.62
C GLN A 347 -48.73 6.97 -2.12
N GLN A 348 -47.75 6.38 -2.80
CA GLN A 348 -47.89 6.00 -4.21
C GLN A 348 -48.96 4.94 -4.46
N SER A 349 -49.20 4.05 -3.49
CA SER A 349 -50.26 3.03 -3.59
C SER A 349 -51.69 3.59 -3.42
N SER A 350 -51.81 4.82 -2.89
CA SER A 350 -53.09 5.50 -2.66
C SER A 350 -53.54 6.44 -3.79
N LEU A 351 -52.75 6.58 -4.86
CA LEU A 351 -53.19 7.31 -6.05
C LEU A 351 -54.13 6.40 -6.87
N PRO A 352 -55.35 6.87 -7.21
CA PRO A 352 -56.23 6.09 -8.07
C PRO A 352 -55.54 5.87 -9.42
N ILE A 353 -55.67 4.65 -9.95
CA ILE A 353 -55.21 4.28 -11.29
C ILE A 353 -55.96 5.15 -12.30
N SER A 354 -55.45 6.35 -12.60
CA SER A 354 -55.77 7.03 -13.84
C SER A 354 -54.83 6.47 -14.90
N ALA A 355 -55.41 6.01 -16.02
CA ALA A 355 -54.70 5.39 -17.13
C ALA A 355 -53.42 6.16 -17.52
N PRO A 356 -52.33 5.47 -17.90
CA PRO A 356 -51.12 6.14 -18.35
C PRO A 356 -51.42 6.88 -19.66
N SER A 357 -51.42 8.21 -19.60
CA SER A 357 -51.27 9.01 -20.81
C SER A 357 -49.90 8.70 -21.42
N SER A 358 -49.90 8.32 -22.69
CA SER A 358 -48.72 8.00 -23.46
C SER A 358 -47.71 9.16 -23.39
N ILE A 359 -46.62 8.97 -22.66
CA ILE A 359 -45.46 9.83 -22.75
C ILE A 359 -44.85 9.59 -24.13
N SER A 360 -45.05 10.54 -25.03
CA SER A 360 -44.40 10.56 -26.34
C SER A 360 -42.90 10.71 -26.14
N MET A 361 -42.13 9.80 -26.72
CA MET A 361 -40.67 9.74 -26.68
C MET A 361 -39.99 10.87 -27.49
N ARG A 362 -40.64 12.03 -27.65
CA ARG A 362 -40.14 13.20 -28.39
C ARG A 362 -39.79 14.40 -27.51
N ASP A 363 -40.17 14.41 -26.24
CA ASP A 363 -39.97 15.57 -25.34
C ASP A 363 -38.82 15.39 -24.34
N ILE A 364 -37.90 14.45 -24.59
CA ILE A 364 -36.61 14.43 -23.89
C ILE A 364 -35.65 15.29 -24.72
N ASP A 365 -35.65 16.58 -24.43
CA ASP A 365 -34.74 17.56 -25.03
C ASP A 365 -33.31 17.33 -24.51
N LEU A 366 -32.60 16.43 -25.19
CA LEU A 366 -31.23 15.99 -24.91
C LEU A 366 -30.20 17.14 -24.93
N GLN A 367 -30.54 18.32 -25.48
CA GLN A 367 -29.66 19.49 -25.46
C GLN A 367 -29.57 20.13 -24.07
N ARG A 368 -30.58 19.96 -23.21
CA ARG A 368 -30.61 20.56 -21.86
C ARG A 368 -29.84 19.75 -20.81
N ALA A 369 -29.55 18.48 -21.08
CA ALA A 369 -28.84 17.58 -20.17
C ALA A 369 -27.30 17.69 -20.27
N LEU A 370 -26.78 18.44 -21.25
CA LEU A 370 -25.35 18.61 -21.49
C LEU A 370 -24.80 20.00 -21.10
N ASP A 371 -25.66 20.96 -20.74
CA ASP A 371 -25.24 22.24 -20.17
C ASP A 371 -25.01 22.11 -18.65
N VAL A 372 -23.92 21.43 -18.30
CA VAL A 372 -23.26 21.64 -17.00
C VAL A 372 -22.71 23.07 -17.01
N ASN A 373 -23.46 23.98 -16.39
CA ASN A 373 -23.14 25.39 -16.28
C ASN A 373 -21.85 25.58 -15.46
N LEU A 374 -20.71 25.57 -16.16
CA LEU A 374 -19.38 25.82 -15.62
C LEU A 374 -19.12 27.34 -15.52
N ARG A 375 -19.89 28.05 -14.69
CA ARG A 375 -19.73 29.45 -14.24
C ARG A 375 -20.86 29.70 -13.23
N SER A 376 -20.68 29.94 -11.93
CA SER A 376 -19.73 30.85 -11.27
C SER A 376 -19.37 30.35 -9.87
N LEU A 377 -18.12 29.91 -9.68
CA LEU A 377 -17.50 29.83 -8.36
C LEU A 377 -16.55 31.03 -8.24
N THR A 378 -17.09 32.17 -7.81
CA THR A 378 -16.28 33.27 -7.28
C THR A 378 -16.52 33.34 -5.78
N THR A 379 -15.88 32.45 -5.03
CA THR A 379 -15.62 32.69 -3.60
C THR A 379 -14.23 33.30 -3.47
N PRO A 380 -14.03 34.34 -2.64
CA PRO A 380 -12.72 34.94 -2.46
C PRO A 380 -11.74 33.89 -1.93
N THR A 381 -10.51 33.93 -2.42
CA THR A 381 -9.40 33.10 -1.96
C THR A 381 -9.10 33.40 -0.49
N GLU A 382 -9.56 32.54 0.41
CA GLU A 382 -9.04 32.47 1.78
C GLU A 382 -7.72 31.68 1.76
N SER A 383 -6.68 32.27 2.35
CA SER A 383 -5.34 31.72 2.45
C SER A 383 -5.30 30.40 3.23
N ILE A 384 -4.49 29.46 2.75
CA ILE A 384 -4.29 28.09 3.29
C ILE A 384 -3.91 28.03 4.78
N GLU A 385 -3.46 29.14 5.37
CA GLU A 385 -3.03 29.21 6.78
C GLU A 385 -4.18 29.31 7.80
N SER A 386 -5.44 29.52 7.39
CA SER A 386 -6.60 29.63 8.30
C SER A 386 -7.60 28.48 8.20
N TRP A 387 -7.23 27.36 7.56
CA TRP A 387 -8.15 26.22 7.41
C TRP A 387 -8.34 25.47 8.73
N HIS A 388 -9.56 25.50 9.26
CA HIS A 388 -10.01 24.61 10.32
C HIS A 388 -11.15 23.70 9.83
N PRO A 389 -11.18 22.41 10.20
CA PRO A 389 -12.28 21.51 9.83
C PRO A 389 -13.62 22.05 10.32
N SER A 390 -14.60 22.13 9.43
CA SER A 390 -15.94 22.65 9.73
C SER A 390 -16.62 21.80 10.82
N LYS A 391 -16.82 22.39 12.00
CA LYS A 391 -17.64 21.80 13.10
C LYS A 391 -19.15 22.03 12.90
N ARG A 392 -19.57 22.72 11.83
CA ARG A 392 -20.98 23.08 11.59
C ARG A 392 -21.90 21.88 11.35
N GLY A 393 -21.37 20.75 10.87
CA GLY A 393 -22.18 19.56 10.59
C GLY A 393 -22.63 18.77 11.82
N ILE A 394 -21.84 18.78 12.89
CA ILE A 394 -22.10 17.95 14.08
C ILE A 394 -23.21 18.57 14.92
N LYS A 395 -23.13 19.88 15.20
CA LYS A 395 -24.14 20.60 15.99
C LYS A 395 -25.51 20.61 15.31
N ALA A 396 -25.53 20.81 13.99
CA ALA A 396 -26.76 20.76 13.21
C ALA A 396 -27.39 19.36 13.17
N MET A 397 -26.58 18.29 13.25
CA MET A 397 -27.08 16.92 13.39
C MET A 397 -27.58 16.64 14.82
N GLU A 398 -26.89 17.12 15.85
CA GLU A 398 -27.31 17.01 17.25
C GLU A 398 -28.65 17.71 17.50
N ASP A 399 -28.84 18.92 16.97
CA ASP A 399 -30.09 19.67 17.07
C ASP A 399 -31.24 18.97 16.32
N LEU A 400 -30.96 18.35 15.17
CA LEU A 400 -31.93 17.55 14.41
C LEU A 400 -32.33 16.27 15.14
N VAL A 401 -31.38 15.61 15.81
CA VAL A 401 -31.66 14.42 16.63
C VAL A 401 -32.53 14.81 17.83
N MET A 402 -32.25 15.94 18.48
CA MET A 402 -33.01 16.43 19.63
C MET A 402 -34.44 16.90 19.25
N GLN A 403 -34.62 17.44 18.05
CA GLN A 403 -35.95 17.78 17.51
C GLN A 403 -36.76 16.55 17.07
N LEU A 404 -36.09 15.48 16.62
CA LEU A 404 -36.74 14.28 16.08
C LEU A 404 -36.98 13.18 17.13
N SER A 405 -36.34 13.25 18.31
CA SER A 405 -36.56 12.34 19.44
C SER A 405 -37.79 12.70 20.28
N GLY A 406 -38.83 13.27 19.66
CA GLY A 406 -39.95 13.93 20.34
C GLY A 406 -40.40 13.22 21.61
N ASN A 407 -40.23 13.89 22.76
CA ASN A 407 -40.86 13.62 24.07
C ASN A 407 -40.96 12.16 24.57
N ASP A 408 -40.21 11.21 24.04
CA ASP A 408 -40.03 9.91 24.68
C ASP A 408 -38.96 10.08 25.76
N GLN A 409 -39.41 10.39 26.98
CA GLN A 409 -38.59 10.63 28.17
C GLN A 409 -37.74 9.43 28.61
N ASP A 410 -37.88 8.27 27.97
CA ASP A 410 -37.20 7.04 28.37
C ASP A 410 -35.78 6.89 27.80
N ASP A 411 -35.46 7.51 26.66
CA ASP A 411 -34.10 7.42 26.04
C ASP A 411 -33.16 8.56 26.47
N ALA A 412 -33.67 9.59 27.15
CA ALA A 412 -32.89 10.74 27.62
C ALA A 412 -32.04 10.44 28.88
N LEU A 413 -32.29 9.32 29.56
CA LEU A 413 -31.59 8.94 30.80
C LEU A 413 -30.26 8.20 30.57
N LEU A 414 -29.86 7.94 29.32
CA LEU A 414 -28.56 7.33 28.99
C LEU A 414 -27.48 8.34 28.58
N LEU A 415 -27.71 9.64 28.81
CA LEU A 415 -26.79 10.73 28.48
C LEU A 415 -26.23 11.48 29.72
N ILE A 416 -26.00 10.78 30.83
CA ILE A 416 -25.13 11.25 31.92
C ILE A 416 -23.91 10.33 32.04
#